data_AF-E2ANS6-F1
#
_entry.id   AF-E2ANS6-F1
#
_cell.length_a   1.000
_cell.length_b   1.000
_cell.length_c   1.000
_cell.angle_alpha   90.00
_cell.angle_beta   90.00
_cell.angle_gamma   90.00
#
_symmetry.space_group_name_H-M   'P 1'
#
loop_
_entity.id
_entity.type
_entity.pdbx_description
1 polymer ?
#
loop_
_entity_poly.entity_id
_entity_poly.type
_entity_poly.pdbx_seq_one_letter_code
_entity_poly.pdbx_strand_id
1 'polypeptide(L)'
;RKLTFREWVPYDYSSYVIFCLTYTHQYLGIIASCFVNISCDSLIIGLLLHLCCQLTILKYRLKNITNDQSILRECVRHHHHIIEYAHATNARFSKIIAFQFLVSTFVVCSSLYQITKMVLSAYQISLITYVLCILAQIFIYCWFGN
;
A
#
# COMPACT_ATOMS: atom_id res chain seq x y z
N ARG A 1 17.04 -25.37 -18.41
CA ARG A 1 15.96 -24.35 -18.44
C ARG A 1 16.05 -23.52 -17.17
N LYS A 2 15.82 -22.21 -17.21
CA LYS A 2 15.88 -21.34 -16.03
C LYS A 2 14.46 -20.89 -15.67
N LEU A 3 14.11 -20.98 -14.39
CA LEU A 3 12.88 -20.40 -13.84
C LEU A 3 12.98 -18.87 -13.84
N THR A 4 11.85 -18.18 -13.86
CA THR A 4 11.79 -16.71 -13.85
C THR A 4 12.35 -16.15 -12.54
N PHE A 5 12.03 -16.81 -11.42
CA PHE A 5 12.57 -16.49 -10.11
C PHE A 5 13.37 -17.69 -9.60
N ARG A 6 14.54 -17.39 -9.02
CA ARG A 6 15.43 -18.41 -8.46
C ARG A 6 14.85 -18.86 -7.12
N GLU A 7 14.17 -19.99 -7.14
CA GLU A 7 13.53 -20.60 -5.99
C GLU A 7 14.15 -21.97 -5.72
N TRP A 8 14.24 -22.35 -4.45
CA TRP A 8 14.63 -23.71 -4.08
C TRP A 8 13.38 -24.58 -4.03
N VAL A 9 13.38 -25.65 -4.81
CA VAL A 9 12.29 -26.63 -4.88
C VAL A 9 12.85 -28.00 -4.50
N PRO A 10 12.14 -28.79 -3.67
CA PRO A 10 12.65 -30.07 -3.16
C PRO A 10 12.65 -31.20 -4.21
N TYR A 11 12.35 -30.90 -5.48
CA TYR A 11 12.26 -31.86 -6.58
C TYR A 11 13.03 -31.37 -7.81
N ASP A 12 13.50 -32.33 -8.62
CA ASP A 12 14.19 -32.03 -9.87
C ASP A 12 13.21 -31.65 -10.98
N TYR A 13 13.25 -30.39 -11.40
CA TYR A 13 12.45 -29.85 -12.52
C TYR A 13 13.10 -30.12 -13.89
N SER A 14 13.89 -31.19 -14.00
CA SER A 14 14.53 -31.62 -15.25
C SER A 14 13.51 -32.08 -16.31
N SER A 15 12.38 -32.65 -15.88
CA SER A 15 11.27 -33.02 -16.76
C SER A 15 10.49 -31.80 -17.25
N TYR A 16 10.09 -31.79 -18.53
CA TYR A 16 9.33 -30.69 -19.13
C TYR A 16 8.00 -30.42 -18.41
N VAL A 17 7.27 -31.47 -18.02
CA VAL A 17 5.97 -31.34 -17.35
C VAL A 17 6.11 -30.69 -15.97
N ILE A 18 7.08 -31.15 -15.18
CA ILE A 18 7.36 -30.60 -13.83
C ILE A 18 7.83 -29.14 -13.95
N PHE A 19 8.66 -28.83 -14.94
CA PHE A 19 9.08 -27.47 -15.22
C PHE A 19 7.88 -26.55 -15.54
N CYS A 20 6.97 -26.99 -16.41
CA CYS A 20 5.76 -26.22 -16.74
C CYS A 20 4.87 -25.99 -15.52
N LEU A 21 4.63 -27.03 -14.71
CA LEU A 21 3.84 -26.90 -13.47
C LEU A 21 4.47 -25.87 -12.51
N THR A 22 5.77 -26.00 -12.25
CA THR A 22 6.51 -25.08 -11.37
C THR A 22 6.46 -23.65 -11.89
N TYR A 23 6.63 -23.47 -13.20
CA TYR A 23 6.56 -22.17 -13.86
C TYR A 23 5.17 -21.53 -13.72
N THR A 24 4.11 -22.30 -13.96
CA THR A 24 2.73 -21.82 -13.80
C THR A 24 2.42 -21.47 -12.34
N HIS A 25 2.91 -22.26 -11.40
CA HIS A 25 2.76 -21.99 -9.97
C HIS A 25 3.43 -20.67 -9.57
N GLN A 26 4.69 -20.46 -9.99
CA GLN A 26 5.40 -19.20 -9.74
C GLN A 26 4.65 -17.99 -10.31
N TYR A 27 4.18 -18.11 -11.57
CA TYR A 27 3.46 -17.04 -12.23
C TYR A 27 2.15 -16.67 -11.53
N LEU A 28 1.35 -17.68 -11.15
CA LEU A 28 0.12 -17.49 -10.39
C LEU A 28 0.38 -16.88 -9.01
N GLY A 29 1.43 -17.34 -8.32
CA GLY A 29 1.84 -16.81 -7.02
C GLY A 29 2.17 -15.32 -7.08
N ILE A 30 2.90 -14.88 -8.11
CA ILE A 30 3.25 -13.48 -8.30
C ILE A 30 2.00 -12.64 -8.59
N ILE A 31 1.13 -13.09 -9.49
CA ILE A 31 -0.11 -12.37 -9.81
C ILE A 31 -0.98 -12.21 -8.56
N ALA A 32 -1.18 -13.29 -7.81
CA ALA A 32 -1.96 -13.26 -6.57
C ALA A 32 -1.33 -12.29 -5.56
N SER A 33 -0.01 -12.33 -5.39
CA SER A 33 0.71 -11.45 -4.46
C SER A 33 0.59 -9.97 -4.86
N CYS A 34 0.75 -9.65 -6.15
CA CYS A 34 0.56 -8.30 -6.67
C CYS A 34 -0.88 -7.80 -6.43
N PHE A 35 -1.88 -8.64 -6.70
CA PHE A 35 -3.28 -8.26 -6.53
C PHE A 35 -3.63 -7.99 -5.06
N VAL A 36 -3.17 -8.86 -4.15
CA VAL A 36 -3.34 -8.67 -2.71
C VAL A 36 -2.66 -7.38 -2.26
N ASN A 37 -1.43 -7.12 -2.69
CA ASN A 37 -0.72 -5.90 -2.33
C ASN A 37 -1.47 -4.64 -2.81
N ILE A 38 -1.86 -4.59 -4.08
CA ILE A 38 -2.61 -3.45 -4.65
C ILE A 38 -3.95 -3.25 -3.91
N SER A 39 -4.64 -4.35 -3.58
CA SER A 39 -5.90 -4.29 -2.85
C SER A 39 -5.72 -3.74 -1.42
N CYS A 40 -4.68 -4.19 -0.71
CA CYS A 40 -4.36 -3.67 0.61
C CYS A 40 -4.02 -2.17 0.57
N ASP A 41 -3.16 -1.76 -0.36
CA ASP A 41 -2.78 -0.35 -0.52
C ASP A 41 -4.01 0.52 -0.84
N SER A 42 -4.84 0.07 -1.77
CA SER A 42 -6.07 0.78 -2.17
C SER A 42 -7.07 0.88 -1.03
N LEU A 43 -7.21 -0.18 -0.23
CA LEU A 43 -8.13 -0.20 0.90
C LEU A 43 -7.69 0.78 1.99
N ILE A 44 -6.41 0.82 2.35
CA ILE A 44 -5.91 1.76 3.36
C ILE A 44 -6.12 3.20 2.89
N ILE A 45 -5.72 3.51 1.65
CA ILE A 45 -5.92 4.85 1.07
C ILE A 45 -7.40 5.22 1.04
N GLY A 46 -8.29 4.29 0.65
CA GLY A 46 -9.73 4.50 0.63
C GLY A 46 -10.31 4.81 2.02
N LEU A 47 -9.88 4.11 3.06
CA LEU A 47 -10.33 4.35 4.43
C LEU A 47 -9.86 5.72 4.95
N LEU A 48 -8.62 6.11 4.66
CA LEU A 48 -8.06 7.42 5.02
C LEU A 48 -8.76 8.56 4.27
N LEU A 49 -9.00 8.39 2.97
CA LEU A 49 -9.76 9.36 2.17
C LEU A 49 -11.19 9.53 2.73
N HIS A 50 -11.82 8.43 3.13
CA HIS A 50 -13.14 8.47 3.76
C HIS A 50 -13.10 9.30 5.07
N LEU A 51 -12.09 9.10 5.91
CA LEU A 51 -11.89 9.90 7.13
C LEU A 51 -11.78 11.40 6.82
N CYS A 52 -10.90 11.78 5.88
CA CYS A 52 -10.71 13.17 5.47
C CYS A 52 -11.99 13.80 4.89
N CYS A 53 -12.76 13.02 4.14
CA CYS A 53 -14.04 13.46 3.58
C CYS A 53 -15.05 13.76 4.70
N GLN A 54 -15.21 12.85 5.66
CA GLN A 54 -16.13 13.04 6.80
C GLN A 54 -15.73 14.26 7.65
N LEU A 55 -14.43 14.48 7.88
CA LEU A 55 -13.93 15.68 8.55
C LEU A 55 -14.27 16.96 7.79
N THR A 56 -14.15 16.95 6.46
CA THR A 56 -14.53 18.08 5.60
C THR A 56 -16.02 18.38 5.67
N ILE A 57 -16.86 17.35 5.65
CA ILE A 57 -18.32 17.48 5.78
C ILE A 57 -18.67 18.07 7.15
N LEU A 58 -18.07 17.56 8.23
CA LEU A 58 -18.27 18.09 9.58
C LEU A 58 -17.89 19.58 9.66
N LYS A 59 -16.72 19.95 9.11
CA LYS A 59 -16.26 21.34 9.06
C LYS A 59 -17.25 22.25 8.32
N TYR A 60 -17.77 21.78 7.19
CA TYR A 60 -18.76 22.54 6.42
C TYR A 60 -20.06 22.74 7.20
N ARG A 61 -20.57 21.69 7.85
CA ARG A 61 -21.78 21.77 8.70
C ARG A 61 -21.58 22.72 9.89
N LEU A 62 -20.44 22.63 10.57
CA LEU A 62 -20.10 23.52 11.68
C LEU A 62 -20.01 24.99 11.25
N LYS A 63 -19.45 25.28 10.05
CA LYS A 63 -19.36 26.64 9.52
C LYS A 63 -20.74 27.24 9.20
N ASN A 64 -21.70 26.41 8.82
CA ASN A 64 -23.04 26.84 8.40
C ASN A 64 -24.08 26.76 9.53
N ILE A 65 -23.65 26.58 10.78
CA ILE A 65 -24.57 26.56 11.94
C ILE A 65 -25.10 27.97 12.22
N THR A 66 -26.42 28.11 12.18
CA THR A 66 -27.16 29.29 12.65
C THR A 66 -27.85 28.97 13.97
N ASN A 67 -27.11 29.06 15.08
CA ASN A 67 -27.56 28.96 16.48
C ASN A 67 -28.52 27.80 16.86
N ASP A 68 -28.62 26.76 16.01
CA ASP A 68 -29.48 25.60 16.23
C ASP A 68 -28.75 24.54 17.07
N GLN A 69 -29.20 24.40 18.33
CA GLN A 69 -28.67 23.44 19.29
C GLN A 69 -28.82 21.98 18.83
N SER A 70 -29.84 21.67 18.02
CA SER A 70 -30.06 20.31 17.52
C SER A 70 -29.00 19.91 16.48
N ILE A 71 -28.65 20.82 15.59
CA ILE A 71 -27.60 20.64 14.57
C ILE A 71 -26.23 20.56 15.23
N LEU A 72 -25.98 21.37 16.27
CA LEU A 72 -24.75 21.31 17.04
C LEU A 72 -24.58 19.94 17.70
N ARG A 73 -25.63 19.40 18.33
CA ARG A 73 -25.61 18.07 18.94
C ARG A 73 -25.33 16.97 17.90
N GLU A 74 -25.89 17.08 16.70
CA GLU A 74 -25.61 16.15 15.61
C GLU A 74 -24.15 16.22 15.15
N CYS A 75 -23.59 17.42 15.02
CA CYS A 75 -22.19 17.63 14.66
C CYS A 75 -21.23 17.03 15.71
N VAL A 76 -21.52 17.20 17.00
CA VAL A 76 -20.73 16.59 18.09
C VAL A 76 -20.78 15.06 18.00
N ARG A 77 -21.95 14.47 17.78
CA ARG A 77 -22.09 13.01 17.61
C ARG A 77 -21.36 12.52 16.37
N HIS A 78 -21.44 13.24 15.26
CA HIS A 78 -20.73 12.90 14.04
C HIS A 78 -19.21 12.97 14.23
N HIS A 79 -18.71 14.01 14.91
CA HIS A 79 -17.30 14.13 15.28
C HIS A 79 -16.82 12.95 16.13
N HIS A 80 -17.63 12.50 17.09
CA HIS A 80 -17.31 11.35 17.91
C HIS A 80 -17.14 10.07 17.06
N HIS A 81 -18.07 9.79 16.15
CA HIS A 81 -17.94 8.64 15.24
C HIS A 81 -16.71 8.74 14.32
N ILE A 82 -16.34 9.95 13.87
CA ILE A 82 -15.12 10.16 13.08
C ILE A 82 -13.88 9.79 13.90
N ILE A 83 -13.82 10.19 15.16
CA ILE A 83 -12.71 9.85 16.07
C ILE A 83 -12.64 8.34 16.30
N GLU A 84 -13.76 7.69 16.58
CA GLU A 84 -13.80 6.22 16.75
C GLU A 84 -13.34 5.49 15.48
N TYR A 85 -13.81 5.93 14.31
CA TYR A 85 -13.40 5.39 13.02
C TYR A 85 -11.89 5.60 12.75
N ALA A 86 -11.35 6.77 13.08
CA ALA A 86 -9.93 7.06 12.97
C ALA A 86 -9.10 6.14 13.87
N HIS A 87 -9.50 5.96 15.13
CA HIS A 87 -8.83 5.06 16.06
C HIS A 87 -8.90 3.60 15.62
N ALA A 88 -10.07 3.14 15.16
CA ALA A 88 -10.24 1.78 14.66
C ALA A 88 -9.35 1.52 13.43
N THR A 89 -9.33 2.46 12.47
CA THR A 89 -8.50 2.39 11.27
C THR A 89 -7.01 2.37 11.65
N ASN A 90 -6.58 3.30 12.51
CA ASN A 90 -5.18 3.37 12.96
C ASN A 90 -4.77 2.09 13.71
N ALA A 91 -5.60 1.57 14.62
CA ALA A 91 -5.27 0.37 15.38
C ALA A 91 -5.13 -0.88 14.48
N ARG A 92 -5.92 -0.97 13.40
CA ARG A 92 -5.86 -2.09 12.45
C ARG A 92 -4.67 -1.99 11.49
N PHE A 93 -4.39 -0.79 10.97
CA PHE A 93 -3.43 -0.62 9.88
C PHE A 93 -2.06 -0.09 10.32
N SER A 94 -1.92 0.46 11.53
CA SER A 94 -0.63 1.03 12.00
C SER A 94 0.53 0.03 11.91
N LYS A 95 0.32 -1.23 12.32
CA LYS A 95 1.35 -2.28 12.22
C LYS A 95 1.66 -2.65 10.77
N ILE A 96 0.63 -2.71 9.92
CA ILE A 96 0.76 -3.04 8.50
C ILE A 96 1.56 -1.94 7.79
N ILE A 97 1.21 -0.68 8.04
CA ILE A 97 1.91 0.50 7.52
C ILE A 97 3.36 0.49 8.02
N ALA A 98 3.62 0.28 9.31
CA ALA A 98 4.98 0.22 9.84
C ALA A 98 5.84 -0.85 9.15
N PHE A 99 5.28 -2.04 8.95
CA PHE A 99 5.97 -3.11 8.22
C PHE A 99 6.21 -2.73 6.75
N GLN A 100 5.21 -2.14 6.08
CA GLN A 100 5.32 -1.66 4.70
C GLN A 100 6.44 -0.63 4.55
N PHE A 101 6.55 0.31 5.48
CA PHE A 101 7.63 1.31 5.50
C PHE A 101 9.01 0.65 5.64
N LEU A 102 9.16 -0.28 6.59
CA LEU A 102 10.43 -1.00 6.79
C LEU A 102 10.87 -1.77 5.55
N VAL A 103 9.96 -2.55 4.95
CA VAL A 103 10.26 -3.32 3.73
C VAL A 103 10.57 -2.38 2.57
N SER A 104 9.78 -1.33 2.39
CA SER A 104 9.99 -0.35 1.32
C SER A 104 11.34 0.36 1.46
N THR A 105 11.73 0.77 2.67
CA THR A 105 13.06 1.37 2.91
C THR A 105 14.17 0.41 2.53
N PHE A 106 14.10 -0.86 2.96
CA PHE A 106 15.11 -1.86 2.60
C PHE A 106 15.22 -2.06 1.07
N VAL A 107 14.08 -2.17 0.39
CA VAL A 107 13.98 -2.33 -1.06
C VAL A 107 14.56 -1.11 -1.79
N VAL A 108 14.20 0.10 -1.36
CA VAL A 108 14.70 1.35 -1.96
C VAL A 108 16.21 1.47 -1.76
N CYS A 109 16.74 1.22 -0.56
CA CYS A 109 18.17 1.26 -0.29
C CYS A 109 18.95 0.27 -1.16
N SER A 110 18.46 -0.97 -1.29
CA SER A 110 19.07 -2.01 -2.12
C SER A 110 19.03 -1.65 -3.61
N SER A 111 17.91 -1.08 -4.07
CA SER A 111 17.70 -0.67 -5.46
C SER A 111 18.60 0.52 -5.84
N LEU A 112 18.71 1.51 -4.97
CA LEU A 112 19.61 2.65 -5.15
C LEU A 112 21.07 2.20 -5.25
N TYR A 113 21.50 1.27 -4.38
CA TYR A 113 22.84 0.70 -4.46
C TYR A 113 23.11 0.00 -5.81
N GLN A 114 22.14 -0.77 -6.32
CA GLN A 114 22.25 -1.40 -7.66
C GLN A 114 22.31 -0.35 -8.78
N ILE A 115 21.55 0.74 -8.67
CA ILE A 115 21.55 1.84 -9.64
C ILE A 115 22.94 2.48 -9.73
N THR A 116 23.60 2.72 -8.59
CA THR A 116 24.94 3.35 -8.55
C THR A 116 26.05 2.48 -9.15
N LYS A 117 25.86 1.17 -9.28
CA LYS A 117 26.91 0.22 -9.69
C LYS A 117 26.88 -0.20 -11.15
N MET A 118 25.86 0.14 -11.94
CA MET A 118 25.71 -0.34 -13.32
C MET A 118 25.45 0.81 -14.31
N VAL A 119 25.76 0.57 -15.58
CA VAL A 119 25.47 1.48 -16.71
C VAL A 119 23.98 1.43 -17.05
N LEU A 120 23.43 2.56 -17.52
CA LEU A 120 22.02 2.72 -17.88
C LEU A 120 21.56 1.60 -18.83
N SER A 121 20.59 0.80 -18.38
CA SER A 121 20.00 -0.31 -19.14
C SER A 121 18.48 -0.38 -18.89
N ALA A 122 17.75 -1.13 -19.72
CA ALA A 122 16.30 -1.32 -19.58
C ALA A 122 15.91 -1.87 -18.19
N TYR A 123 16.75 -2.72 -17.60
CA TYR A 123 16.57 -3.22 -16.23
C TYR A 123 16.65 -2.09 -15.20
N GLN A 124 17.62 -1.17 -15.32
CA GLN A 124 17.72 -0.04 -14.40
C GLN A 124 16.55 0.94 -14.55
N ILE A 125 16.06 1.17 -15.77
CA ILE A 125 14.86 2.01 -15.98
C ILE A 125 13.66 1.40 -15.24
N SER A 126 13.45 0.09 -15.38
CA SER A 126 12.38 -0.62 -14.65
C SER A 126 12.56 -0.53 -13.13
N LEU A 127 13.80 -0.65 -12.63
CA LEU A 127 14.13 -0.53 -11.21
C LEU A 127 13.89 0.90 -10.68
N ILE A 128 14.24 1.93 -11.45
CA ILE A 128 13.97 3.34 -11.11
C ILE A 128 12.47 3.61 -11.06
N THR A 129 11.71 3.16 -12.07
CA THR A 129 10.25 3.29 -12.07
C THR A 129 9.64 2.62 -10.84
N TYR A 130 10.10 1.42 -10.50
CA TYR A 130 9.65 0.71 -9.30
C TYR A 130 9.93 1.49 -8.00
N VAL A 131 11.14 2.05 -7.85
CA VAL A 131 11.49 2.90 -6.70
C VAL A 131 10.60 4.14 -6.62
N LEU A 132 10.34 4.81 -7.76
CA LEU A 132 9.45 5.97 -7.81
C LEU A 132 8.01 5.60 -7.39
N CYS A 133 7.51 4.44 -7.81
CA CYS A 133 6.19 3.95 -7.39
C CYS A 133 6.11 3.75 -5.88
N ILE A 134 7.12 3.11 -5.27
CA ILE A 134 7.17 2.90 -3.81
C ILE A 134 7.23 4.24 -3.06
N LEU A 135 8.06 5.17 -3.54
CA LEU A 135 8.16 6.50 -2.94
C LEU A 135 6.83 7.26 -3.03
N ALA A 136 6.11 7.15 -4.14
CA ALA A 136 4.78 7.74 -4.29
C ALA A 136 3.76 7.11 -3.32
N GLN A 137 3.80 5.78 -3.12
CA GLN A 137 2.93 5.11 -2.14
C GLN A 137 3.20 5.62 -0.72
N ILE A 138 4.47 5.68 -0.31
CA ILE A 138 4.88 6.24 0.99
C ILE A 138 4.41 7.69 1.14
N PHE A 139 4.61 8.52 0.11
CA PHE A 139 4.20 9.91 0.13
C PHE A 139 2.69 10.06 0.35
N ILE A 140 1.88 9.24 -0.33
CA ILE A 140 0.42 9.25 -0.18
C ILE A 140 0.02 8.87 1.26
N TYR A 141 0.64 7.85 1.85
CA TYR A 141 0.39 7.48 3.25
C TYR A 141 0.69 8.64 4.21
N CYS A 142 1.83 9.31 4.02
CA CYS A 142 2.22 10.46 4.83
C CYS A 142 1.27 11.65 4.61
N TRP A 143 0.84 11.89 3.38
CA TRP A 143 -0.05 13.00 3.02
C TRP A 143 -1.40 12.90 3.72
N PHE A 144 -2.01 11.72 3.73
CA PHE A 144 -3.29 11.52 4.43
C PHE A 144 -3.16 11.46 5.95
N GLY A 145 -1.96 11.17 6.47
CA GLY A 145 -1.69 11.17 7.90
C GLY A 145 -1.44 12.55 8.51
N ASN A 146 -1.19 13.59 7.68
CA ASN A 146 -0.85 14.95 8.09
C ASN A 146 -2.04 15.91 7.96
#